data_AF-A0A2G4HA82-F1
#
_entry.id   AF-A0A2G4HA82-F1
#
_cell.length_a   1.000
_cell.length_b   1.000
_cell.length_c   1.000
_cell.angle_alpha   90.00
_cell.angle_beta   90.00
_cell.angle_gamma   90.00
#
_symmetry.space_group_name_H-M   'P 1'
#
loop_
_entity.id
_entity.type
_entity.pdbx_description
1 polymer ?
#
loop_
_entity_poly.entity_id
_entity_poly.type
_entity_poly.pdbx_seq_one_letter_code
_entity_poly.pdbx_strand_id
1 'polypeptide(L)'
;MSRRKELVANERKEAMKTTYVARLRNCPTSPRKMRLVADIIRGKEVFKALNILRFTEKEAAGRLEKLLRSAIANYEKKSGGAAQADELFIKTIMVDSGAMLKRISPAPQGRAHRIHKRSNHVTLIIDQVTNA
;
A
#
# COMPACT_ATOMS: atom_id res chain seq x y z
N MET A 1 27.25 11.88 -15.70
CA MET A 1 26.99 11.94 -14.25
C MET A 1 28.24 11.45 -13.51
N SER A 2 28.43 11.78 -12.23
CA SER A 2 29.56 11.24 -11.47
C SER A 2 29.39 9.73 -11.25
N ARG A 3 30.46 8.95 -11.46
CA ARG A 3 30.49 7.47 -11.31
C ARG A 3 29.92 6.99 -9.97
N ARG A 4 30.08 7.77 -8.89
CA ARG A 4 29.47 7.50 -7.57
C ARG A 4 27.94 7.48 -7.61
N LYS A 5 27.30 8.43 -8.33
CA LYS A 5 25.84 8.50 -8.43
C LYS A 5 25.28 7.31 -9.20
N GLU A 6 26.00 6.85 -10.22
CA GLU A 6 25.61 5.69 -11.02
C GLU A 6 25.69 4.40 -10.20
N LEU A 7 26.78 4.18 -9.47
CA LEU A 7 26.92 3.00 -8.58
C LEU A 7 25.79 2.94 -7.55
N VAL A 8 25.53 4.04 -6.83
CA VAL A 8 24.44 4.11 -5.83
C VAL A 8 23.06 3.89 -6.48
N ALA A 9 22.84 4.40 -7.70
CA ALA A 9 21.58 4.18 -8.42
C ALA A 9 21.42 2.71 -8.82
N ASN A 10 22.50 2.04 -9.21
CA ASN A 10 22.49 0.63 -9.57
C ASN A 10 22.25 -0.26 -8.35
N GLU A 11 22.93 0.00 -7.23
CA GLU A 11 22.72 -0.71 -5.96
C GLU A 11 21.24 -0.66 -5.52
N ARG A 12 20.60 0.52 -5.61
CA ARG A 12 19.18 0.67 -5.29
C ARG A 12 18.26 -0.11 -6.22
N LYS A 13 18.59 -0.15 -7.52
CA LYS A 13 17.82 -0.92 -8.51
C LYS A 13 17.90 -2.42 -8.23
N GLU A 14 19.09 -2.92 -7.90
CA GLU A 14 19.29 -4.33 -7.54
C GLU A 14 18.51 -4.69 -6.27
N ALA A 15 18.59 -3.87 -5.21
CA ALA A 15 17.80 -4.09 -4.00
C ALA A 15 16.27 -4.09 -4.25
N MET A 16 15.78 -3.20 -5.12
CA MET A 16 14.36 -3.16 -5.51
C MET A 16 13.92 -4.36 -6.35
N LYS A 17 14.83 -4.99 -7.08
CA LYS A 17 14.54 -6.16 -7.93
C LYS A 17 14.13 -7.35 -7.06
N THR A 18 14.87 -7.58 -5.98
CA THR A 18 14.62 -8.65 -5.00
C THR A 18 13.34 -8.40 -4.19
N THR A 19 13.01 -7.15 -3.90
CA THR A 19 11.85 -6.82 -3.06
C THR A 19 10.51 -7.09 -3.77
N TYR A 20 9.56 -7.74 -3.08
CA TYR A 20 8.21 -7.95 -3.57
C TYR A 20 7.29 -6.77 -3.20
N VAL A 21 6.92 -5.95 -4.19
CA VAL A 21 6.20 -4.69 -3.97
C VAL A 21 4.89 -4.67 -4.75
N ALA A 22 3.85 -4.13 -4.13
CA ALA A 22 2.60 -3.73 -4.79
C ALA A 22 2.26 -2.28 -4.44
N ARG A 23 1.64 -1.55 -5.39
CA ARG A 23 1.29 -0.13 -5.22
C ARG A 23 -0.12 0.15 -5.70
N LEU A 24 -0.88 0.89 -4.89
CA LEU A 24 -2.16 1.48 -5.26
C LEU A 24 -2.00 3.00 -5.32
N ARG A 25 -2.18 3.60 -6.50
CA ARG A 25 -2.00 5.05 -6.73
C ARG A 25 -3.34 5.74 -7.00
N ASN A 26 -3.40 7.03 -6.69
CA ASN A 26 -4.55 7.92 -6.91
C ASN A 26 -5.88 7.40 -6.35
N CYS A 27 -5.85 6.72 -5.20
CA CYS A 27 -7.06 6.18 -4.62
C CYS A 27 -7.89 7.32 -3.97
N PRO A 28 -9.18 7.49 -4.34
CA PRO A 28 -10.01 8.62 -3.88
C PRO A 28 -10.54 8.40 -2.46
N THR A 29 -9.64 8.13 -1.51
CA THR A 29 -9.94 7.97 -0.09
C THR A 29 -8.95 8.80 0.74
N SER A 30 -9.43 9.30 1.88
CA SER A 30 -8.56 10.01 2.82
C SER A 30 -7.47 9.08 3.38
N PRO A 31 -6.19 9.51 3.44
CA PRO A 31 -5.11 8.72 4.00
C PRO A 31 -5.39 8.21 5.41
N ARG A 32 -6.04 9.03 6.26
CA ARG A 32 -6.37 8.66 7.65
C ARG A 32 -7.28 7.45 7.75
N LYS A 33 -8.30 7.36 6.88
CA LYS A 33 -9.24 6.21 6.87
C LYS A 33 -8.54 4.93 6.43
N MET A 34 -7.60 5.04 5.49
CA MET A 34 -6.82 3.90 5.01
C MET A 34 -5.79 3.45 6.05
N ARG A 35 -5.15 4.38 6.79
CA ARG A 35 -4.19 4.05 7.85
C ARG A 35 -4.80 3.18 8.94
N LEU A 36 -6.03 3.48 9.38
CA LEU A 36 -6.73 2.67 10.37
C LEU A 36 -6.80 1.17 9.98
N VAL A 37 -7.05 0.87 8.70
CA VAL A 37 -7.10 -0.51 8.23
C VAL A 37 -5.69 -1.08 7.98
N ALA A 38 -4.77 -0.26 7.47
CA ALA A 38 -3.39 -0.65 7.25
C ALA A 38 -2.67 -1.04 8.55
N ASP A 39 -2.98 -0.35 9.66
CA ASP A 39 -2.40 -0.63 10.98
C ASP A 39 -2.85 -2.00 11.52
N ILE A 40 -4.08 -2.44 11.21
CA ILE A 40 -4.59 -3.76 11.62
C ILE A 40 -3.80 -4.89 10.97
N ILE A 41 -3.41 -4.75 9.70
CA ILE A 41 -2.76 -5.82 8.92
C ILE A 41 -1.22 -5.75 8.96
N ARG A 42 -0.64 -4.67 9.49
CA ARG A 42 0.81 -4.49 9.53
C ARG A 42 1.47 -5.63 10.32
N GLY A 43 2.48 -6.28 9.74
CA GLY A 43 3.23 -7.35 10.39
C GLY A 43 2.51 -8.69 10.51
N LYS A 44 1.29 -8.83 9.97
CA LYS A 44 0.58 -10.11 9.96
C LYS A 44 0.97 -10.95 8.75
N GLU A 45 0.77 -12.26 8.87
CA GLU A 45 0.80 -13.21 7.76
C GLU A 45 -0.20 -12.80 6.67
N VAL A 46 0.17 -13.06 5.42
CA VAL A 46 -0.59 -12.60 4.25
C VAL A 46 -2.00 -13.19 4.20
N PHE A 47 -2.16 -14.49 4.44
CA PHE A 47 -3.47 -15.15 4.41
C PHE A 47 -4.36 -14.74 5.58
N LYS A 48 -3.78 -14.56 6.77
CA LYS A 48 -4.48 -14.00 7.93
C LYS A 48 -4.95 -12.57 7.67
N ALA A 49 -4.10 -11.75 7.03
CA ALA A 49 -4.47 -10.40 6.64
C ALA A 49 -5.60 -10.37 5.59
N LEU A 50 -5.61 -11.29 4.62
CA LEU A 50 -6.73 -11.43 3.66
C LEU A 50 -8.06 -11.69 4.38
N ASN A 51 -8.07 -12.61 5.34
CA ASN A 51 -9.27 -12.92 6.12
C ASN A 51 -9.74 -11.71 6.93
N ILE A 52 -8.82 -11.03 7.62
CA ILE A 52 -9.14 -9.81 8.38
C ILE A 52 -9.74 -8.74 7.46
N LEU A 53 -9.15 -8.49 6.29
CA LEU A 53 -9.62 -7.47 5.35
C LEU A 53 -11.02 -7.81 4.81
N ARG A 54 -11.28 -9.09 4.52
CA ARG A 54 -12.57 -9.54 3.98
C ARG A 54 -13.74 -9.31 4.95
N PHE A 55 -13.49 -9.47 6.26
CA PHE A 55 -14.52 -9.29 7.30
C PHE A 55 -14.50 -7.91 7.97
N THR A 56 -13.63 -7.01 7.54
CA THR A 56 -13.59 -5.64 8.08
C THR A 56 -14.65 -4.78 7.38
N GLU A 57 -15.56 -4.19 8.15
CA GLU A 57 -16.68 -3.37 7.65
C GLU A 57 -16.28 -2.00 7.04
N LYS A 58 -14.98 -1.68 6.96
CA LYS A 58 -14.50 -0.41 6.42
C LYS A 58 -14.36 -0.51 4.90
N GLU A 59 -14.90 0.47 4.16
CA GLU A 59 -14.74 0.56 2.68
C GLU A 59 -13.28 0.45 2.21
N ALA A 60 -12.34 1.00 3.00
CA ALA A 60 -10.91 0.93 2.72
C ALA A 60 -10.37 -0.51 2.67
N ALA A 61 -10.99 -1.45 3.39
CA ALA A 61 -10.56 -2.84 3.46
C ALA A 61 -10.65 -3.55 2.11
N GLY A 62 -11.76 -3.39 1.38
CA GLY A 62 -11.90 -3.99 0.04
C GLY A 62 -10.85 -3.49 -0.96
N ARG A 63 -10.40 -2.23 -0.84
CA ARG A 63 -9.31 -1.69 -1.68
C ARG A 63 -7.94 -2.28 -1.31
N LEU A 64 -7.68 -2.47 -0.02
CA LEU A 64 -6.46 -3.11 0.47
C LEU A 64 -6.43 -4.61 0.16
N GLU A 65 -7.57 -5.29 0.21
CA GLU A 65 -7.68 -6.71 -0.14
C GLU A 65 -7.24 -6.94 -1.58
N LYS A 66 -7.75 -6.13 -2.51
CA LYS A 66 -7.33 -6.17 -3.92
C LYS A 66 -5.83 -5.92 -4.08
N LEU A 67 -5.26 -4.97 -3.32
CA LEU A 67 -3.83 -4.68 -3.34
C LEU A 67 -3.00 -5.85 -2.81
N LEU A 68 -3.45 -6.50 -1.74
CA LEU A 68 -2.77 -7.64 -1.14
C LEU A 68 -2.78 -8.86 -2.08
N ARG A 69 -3.92 -9.14 -2.73
CA ARG A 69 -4.00 -10.17 -3.79
C ARG A 69 -3.03 -9.88 -4.94
N SER A 70 -2.89 -8.61 -5.35
CA SER A 70 -1.90 -8.22 -6.36
C SER A 70 -0.46 -8.41 -5.89
N ALA A 71 -0.18 -8.26 -4.60
CA ALA A 71 1.16 -8.48 -4.05
C ALA A 71 1.53 -9.98 -4.09
N ILE A 72 0.59 -10.86 -3.73
CA ILE A 72 0.76 -12.31 -3.84
C ILE A 72 1.08 -12.70 -5.30
N ALA A 73 0.30 -12.21 -6.27
CA ALA A 73 0.56 -12.48 -7.68
C ALA A 73 1.93 -11.96 -8.15
N ASN A 74 2.38 -10.81 -7.63
CA ASN A 74 3.73 -10.29 -7.93
C ASN A 74 4.84 -11.17 -7.33
N TYR A 75 4.61 -11.75 -6.16
CA TYR A 75 5.53 -12.71 -5.55
C TYR A 75 5.60 -13.99 -6.37
N GLU A 76 4.46 -14.60 -6.70
CA GLU A 76 4.40 -15.84 -7.49
C GLU A 76 5.13 -15.67 -8.84
N LYS A 77 4.89 -14.54 -9.52
CA LYS A 77 5.57 -14.23 -10.78
C LYS A 77 7.09 -14.06 -10.65
N LYS A 78 7.58 -13.54 -9.52
CA LYS A 78 9.01 -13.30 -9.30
C LYS A 78 9.74 -14.52 -8.75
N SER A 79 9.10 -15.29 -7.89
CA SER A 79 9.69 -16.46 -7.23
C SER A 79 9.59 -17.73 -8.09
N GLY A 80 8.65 -17.78 -9.06
CA GLY A 80 8.41 -18.95 -9.90
C GLY A 80 7.73 -20.11 -9.17
N GLY A 81 7.36 -19.95 -7.90
CA GLY A 81 6.64 -20.91 -7.08
C GLY A 81 5.30 -20.34 -6.59
N ALA A 82 4.39 -21.23 -6.18
CA ALA A 82 3.12 -20.84 -5.57
C ALA A 82 3.34 -20.24 -4.19
N ALA A 83 2.49 -19.30 -3.79
CA ALA A 83 2.49 -18.77 -2.44
C ALA A 83 1.84 -19.78 -1.47
N GLN A 84 2.63 -20.44 -0.63
CA GLN A 84 2.12 -21.32 0.41
C GLN A 84 1.64 -20.50 1.62
N ALA A 85 0.68 -21.04 2.36
CA ALA A 85 0.32 -20.51 3.67
C ALA A 85 1.53 -20.51 4.61
N ASP A 86 1.60 -19.52 5.50
CA ASP A 86 2.61 -19.35 6.56
C ASP A 86 4.04 -18.99 6.11
N GLU A 87 4.33 -18.91 4.81
CA GLU A 87 5.63 -18.49 4.30
C GLU A 87 5.79 -16.97 4.18
N LEU A 88 4.67 -16.24 4.01
CA LEU A 88 4.68 -14.82 3.64
C LEU A 88 4.05 -13.94 4.71
N PHE A 89 4.70 -12.81 4.98
CA PHE A 89 4.19 -11.78 5.88
C PHE A 89 4.27 -10.38 5.28
N ILE A 90 3.44 -9.47 5.81
CA ILE A 90 3.44 -8.06 5.42
C ILE A 90 4.57 -7.35 6.17
N LYS A 91 5.72 -7.19 5.51
CA LYS A 91 6.89 -6.49 6.06
C LYS A 91 6.62 -5.00 6.27
N THR A 92 6.08 -4.33 5.27
CA THR A 92 5.85 -2.88 5.36
C THR A 92 4.61 -2.48 4.60
N ILE A 93 3.79 -1.66 5.24
CA ILE A 93 2.64 -1.00 4.62
C ILE A 93 2.68 0.48 4.92
N MET A 94 2.75 1.28 3.86
CA MET A 94 2.83 2.74 3.91
C MET A 94 1.62 3.35 3.21
N VAL A 95 1.07 4.39 3.82
CA VAL A 95 -0.07 5.14 3.29
C VAL A 95 0.27 6.62 3.27
N ASP A 96 0.55 7.11 2.07
CA ASP A 96 0.95 8.48 1.80
C ASP A 96 -0.23 9.31 1.30
N SER A 97 -0.14 10.63 1.48
CA SER A 97 -1.08 11.56 0.84
C SER A 97 -0.82 11.67 -0.66
N GLY A 98 -1.90 11.70 -1.45
CA GLY A 98 -1.85 11.99 -2.87
C GLY A 98 -2.34 13.40 -3.20
N ALA A 99 -2.55 13.66 -4.49
CA ALA A 99 -3.10 14.91 -4.98
C ALA A 99 -4.49 15.20 -4.36
N MET A 100 -4.72 16.45 -3.96
CA MET A 100 -5.97 16.84 -3.33
C MET A 100 -6.75 17.80 -4.21
N LEU A 101 -8.00 17.43 -4.51
CA LEU A 101 -8.90 18.31 -5.25
C LEU A 101 -9.53 19.32 -4.27
N LYS A 102 -9.42 20.60 -4.62
CA LYS A 102 -10.03 21.71 -3.89
C LYS A 102 -11.36 22.03 -4.56
N ARG A 103 -12.44 22.10 -3.78
CA ARG A 103 -13.79 22.51 -4.21
C ARG A 103 -14.30 23.59 -3.28
N ILE A 104 -15.25 24.37 -3.75
CA ILE A 104 -15.91 25.41 -2.95
C ILE A 104 -17.30 24.89 -2.60
N SER A 105 -17.74 25.16 -1.37
CA SER A 105 -19.11 24.98 -0.92
C SER A 105 -19.68 26.35 -0.53
N PRO A 106 -20.89 26.70 -0.99
CA PRO A 106 -21.56 27.91 -0.54
C PRO A 106 -21.83 27.81 0.97
N ALA A 107 -21.73 28.95 1.65
CA ALA A 107 -21.94 29.07 3.09
C ALA A 107 -22.79 30.32 3.42
N PRO A 108 -23.39 30.40 4.62
CA PRO A 108 -24.24 31.52 5.00
C PRO A 108 -23.52 32.88 4.93
N GLN A 109 -24.30 33.96 4.77
CA GLN A 109 -23.81 35.34 4.73
C GLN A 109 -22.82 35.61 3.57
N GLY A 110 -23.06 35.03 2.39
CA GLY A 110 -22.23 35.24 1.20
C GLY A 110 -20.81 34.67 1.31
N ARG A 111 -20.58 33.72 2.22
CA ARG A 111 -19.26 33.10 2.46
C ARG A 111 -19.03 31.88 1.57
N ALA A 112 -17.75 31.51 1.41
CA ALA A 112 -17.33 30.32 0.69
C ALA A 112 -16.40 29.45 1.55
N HIS A 113 -16.79 28.20 1.80
CA HIS A 113 -15.94 27.23 2.48
C HIS A 113 -15.21 26.35 1.49
N ARG A 114 -13.96 25.99 1.81
CA ARG A 114 -13.14 25.12 0.97
C ARG A 114 -13.29 23.66 1.39
N ILE A 115 -13.72 22.80 0.47
CA ILE A 115 -13.75 21.34 0.64
C ILE A 115 -12.49 20.72 0.02
N HIS A 116 -11.89 19.82 0.77
CA HIS A 116 -10.67 19.10 0.44
C HIS A 116 -10.97 17.62 0.15
N LYS A 117 -11.06 17.25 -1.13
CA LYS A 117 -11.22 15.84 -1.55
C LYS A 117 -9.83 15.21 -1.66
N ARG A 118 -9.42 14.58 -0.56
CA ARG A 118 -8.10 13.92 -0.41
C ARG A 118 -8.05 12.61 -1.18
N SER A 119 -6.88 12.33 -1.75
CA SER A 119 -6.52 11.00 -2.24
C SER A 119 -5.31 10.47 -1.47
N ASN A 120 -4.99 9.20 -1.67
CA ASN A 120 -3.84 8.56 -1.07
C ASN A 120 -3.11 7.63 -2.04
N HIS A 121 -1.91 7.25 -1.63
CA HIS A 121 -1.09 6.22 -2.26
C HIS A 121 -0.75 5.17 -1.21
N VAL A 122 -0.90 3.90 -1.57
CA VAL A 122 -0.55 2.78 -0.68
C VAL A 122 0.59 2.01 -1.31
N THR A 123 1.64 1.79 -0.53
CA THR A 123 2.75 0.91 -0.89
C THR A 123 2.77 -0.25 0.08
N LEU A 124 2.72 -1.46 -0.47
CA LEU A 124 2.74 -2.70 0.29
C LEU A 124 3.96 -3.53 -0.14
N ILE A 125 4.69 -4.02 0.85
CA ILE A 125 5.88 -4.85 0.69
C ILE A 125 5.65 -6.12 1.48
N ILE A 126 5.77 -7.26 0.80
CA ILE A 126 5.75 -8.59 1.41
C ILE A 126 7.15 -9.17 1.41
N ASP A 127 7.39 -10.05 2.38
CA ASP A 127 8.67 -10.75 2.54
C ASP A 127 8.43 -12.16 3.05
N GLN A 128 9.44 -13.01 2.89
CA GLN A 128 9.41 -14.39 3.36
C GLN A 128 9.81 -14.46 4.83
N VAL A 129 9.10 -15.28 5.61
CA VAL A 129 9.44 -15.54 7.01
C VAL A 129 10.78 -16.28 7.04
N THR A 130 11.82 -15.65 7.58
CA THR A 130 13.09 -16.33 7.84
C THR A 130 12.96 -17.07 9.16
N ASN A 131 12.57 -18.34 9.12
CA ASN A 131 12.68 -19.21 10.29
C ASN A 131 14.18 -19.51 10.48
N ALA A 132 14.80 -18.87 11.47
CA ALA A 132 16.12 -19.23 11.97
C ALA A 132 16.00 -20.43 12.91
#